data_AF-A0A9X9LC51-F1
#
_entry.id   AF-A0A9X9LC51-F1
#
_cell.length_a   1.000
_cell.length_b   1.000
_cell.length_c   1.000
_cell.angle_alpha   90.00
_cell.angle_beta   90.00
_cell.angle_gamma   90.00
#
_symmetry.space_group_name_H-M   'P 1'
#
loop_
_entity.id
_entity.type
_entity.pdbx_description
1 polymer ?
#
loop_
_entity_poly.entity_id
_entity_poly.type
_entity_poly.pdbx_seq_one_letter_code
_entity_poly.pdbx_strand_id
1 'polypeptide(L)'
;EPPPPLLKTNNNQILEVKSPIKQSKSDKQIKNGECDKAYLDELVELHRRLMTLRERHILQQIVNLIEETGHFHITNTTFDFDLCSLDKTTVRKLQSYLETSGTS
;
A
#
# COMPACT_ATOMS: atom_id res chain seq x y z
N GLU A 1 -14.69 68.58 15.68
CA GLU A 1 -15.64 67.55 15.23
C GLU A 1 -15.27 66.21 15.90
N PRO A 2 -16.25 65.37 16.30
CA PRO A 2 -16.12 64.29 17.29
C PRO A 2 -15.49 63.00 16.72
N PRO A 3 -15.13 62.01 17.56
CA PRO A 3 -14.43 60.79 17.15
C PRO A 3 -15.41 59.73 16.58
N PRO A 4 -14.89 58.67 15.95
CA PRO A 4 -15.43 57.34 16.18
C PRO A 4 -14.39 56.30 16.64
N PRO A 5 -14.84 55.19 17.25
CA PRO A 5 -14.11 54.46 18.28
C PRO A 5 -13.56 53.08 17.86
N LEU A 6 -12.50 52.72 18.58
CA LEU A 6 -11.94 51.41 18.96
C LEU A 6 -12.66 50.11 18.52
N LEU A 7 -11.88 49.18 17.97
CA LEU A 7 -12.01 47.75 18.28
C LEU A 7 -10.67 47.22 18.80
N LYS A 8 -10.66 46.90 20.09
CA LYS A 8 -9.66 46.06 20.75
C LYS A 8 -9.82 44.63 20.23
N THR A 9 -8.71 43.99 19.86
CA THR A 9 -8.52 42.57 20.19
C THR A 9 -7.20 42.42 20.92
N ASN A 10 -7.32 41.82 22.07
CA ASN A 10 -6.37 41.71 23.16
C ASN A 10 -6.08 40.22 23.33
N ASN A 11 -4.82 39.91 23.69
CA ASN A 11 -4.37 38.68 24.33
C ASN A 11 -4.25 37.43 23.41
N ASN A 12 -3.20 36.60 23.45
CA ASN A 12 -2.10 36.44 24.39
C ASN A 12 -0.91 35.78 23.66
N GLN A 13 0.29 36.20 24.04
CA GLN A 13 1.53 35.44 23.92
C GLN A 13 1.36 34.08 24.62
N ILE A 14 2.10 33.06 24.16
CA ILE A 14 2.71 31.92 24.89
C ILE A 14 2.58 30.63 24.04
N LEU A 15 3.68 29.86 24.05
CA LEU A 15 3.87 28.44 23.75
C LEU A 15 4.32 28.09 22.33
N GLU A 16 5.65 28.07 22.21
CA GLU A 16 6.44 26.89 21.82
C GLU A 16 5.78 25.95 20.79
N VAL A 17 6.36 26.01 19.60
CA VAL A 17 6.31 24.96 18.57
C VAL A 17 6.77 23.61 19.13
N LYS A 18 5.85 22.87 19.76
CA LYS A 18 6.00 21.43 20.00
C LYS A 18 5.21 20.68 18.94
N SER A 19 5.93 20.24 17.92
CA SER A 19 5.48 19.23 16.97
C SER A 19 4.93 18.01 17.74
N PRO A 20 3.71 17.53 17.42
CA PRO A 20 3.24 16.26 17.96
C PRO A 20 4.03 15.11 17.32
N ILE A 21 5.02 14.59 18.03
CA ILE A 21 5.52 13.24 17.84
C ILE A 21 4.57 12.31 18.60
N LYS A 22 3.72 11.58 17.87
CA LYS A 22 3.11 10.31 18.32
C LYS A 22 3.07 9.39 17.10
N GLN A 23 4.08 8.53 16.95
CA GLN A 23 4.07 7.13 17.40
C GLN A 23 2.91 6.32 16.80
N SER A 24 3.20 5.73 15.63
CA SER A 24 2.69 4.41 15.27
C SER A 24 3.89 3.49 15.10
N LYS A 25 4.52 3.12 16.23
CA LYS A 25 5.38 1.94 16.27
C LYS A 25 4.45 0.73 16.27
N SER A 26 4.19 0.18 15.09
CA SER A 26 3.71 -1.20 14.99
C SER A 26 4.91 -2.11 15.30
N ASP A 27 5.15 -2.27 16.60
CA ASP A 27 6.03 -3.28 17.14
C ASP A 27 5.40 -4.66 16.87
N LYS A 28 5.82 -5.28 15.77
CA LYS A 28 5.93 -6.73 15.67
C LYS A 28 7.34 -7.03 15.21
N GLN A 29 8.27 -6.91 16.15
CA GLN A 29 9.57 -7.53 16.06
C GLN A 29 9.37 -9.06 16.08
N ILE A 30 9.20 -9.67 14.91
CA ILE A 30 9.41 -11.10 14.72
C ILE A 30 10.71 -11.26 13.95
N LYS A 31 11.68 -11.88 14.62
CA LYS A 31 13.06 -12.14 14.19
C LYS A 31 13.11 -12.97 12.90
N ASN A 32 13.14 -12.36 11.71
CA ASN A 32 13.06 -13.10 10.42
C ASN A 32 13.89 -12.51 9.26
N GLY A 33 15.02 -11.83 9.50
CA GLY A 33 15.77 -11.10 8.46
C GLY A 33 16.13 -11.89 7.17
N GLU A 34 16.34 -13.20 7.24
CA GLU A 34 16.54 -14.06 6.06
C GLU A 34 15.25 -14.64 5.47
N CYS A 35 14.25 -14.93 6.32
CA CYS A 35 12.95 -15.46 5.89
C CYS A 35 12.15 -14.40 5.11
N ASP A 36 12.26 -13.13 5.51
CA ASP A 36 11.67 -12.00 4.78
C ASP A 36 12.41 -11.76 3.46
N LYS A 37 13.74 -11.95 3.39
CA LYS A 37 14.48 -11.74 2.14
C LYS A 37 14.05 -12.71 1.03
N ALA A 38 14.01 -14.01 1.31
CA ALA A 38 13.61 -15.00 0.31
C ALA A 38 12.17 -14.78 -0.17
N TYR A 39 11.27 -14.41 0.75
CA TYR A 39 9.89 -14.08 0.40
C TYR A 39 9.79 -12.80 -0.45
N LEU A 40 10.57 -11.76 -0.13
CA LEU A 40 10.66 -10.55 -0.95
C LEU A 40 11.21 -10.84 -2.34
N ASP A 41 12.23 -11.70 -2.47
CA ASP A 41 12.76 -12.14 -3.76
C ASP A 41 11.66 -12.84 -4.59
N GLU A 42 10.85 -13.71 -3.97
CA GLU A 42 9.69 -14.35 -4.63
C GLU A 42 8.64 -13.32 -5.10
N LEU A 43 8.33 -12.31 -4.29
CA LEU A 43 7.39 -11.24 -4.64
C LEU A 43 7.90 -10.41 -5.83
N VAL A 44 9.21 -10.14 -5.88
CA VAL A 44 9.83 -9.40 -7.00
C VAL A 44 9.75 -10.18 -8.30
N GLU A 45 10.06 -11.48 -8.27
CA GLU A 45 9.92 -12.35 -9.45
C GLU A 45 8.44 -12.44 -9.90
N LEU A 46 7.50 -12.53 -8.94
CA LEU A 46 6.08 -12.52 -9.24
C LEU A 46 5.64 -11.23 -9.95
N HIS A 47 6.06 -10.06 -9.45
CA HIS A 47 5.81 -8.78 -10.09
C HIS A 47 6.35 -8.74 -11.52
N ARG A 48 7.59 -9.18 -11.74
CA ARG A 48 8.19 -9.21 -13.07
C ARG A 48 7.37 -10.05 -14.04
N ARG A 49 6.92 -11.24 -13.63
CA ARG A 49 6.05 -12.10 -14.45
C ARG A 49 4.72 -11.43 -14.75
N LEU A 50 4.06 -10.83 -13.75
CA LEU A 50 2.82 -10.08 -13.91
C LEU A 50 2.97 -8.94 -14.93
N MET A 51 4.06 -8.18 -14.88
CA MET A 51 4.32 -7.07 -15.81
C MET A 51 4.48 -7.51 -17.27
N THR A 52 4.87 -8.77 -17.50
CA THR A 52 5.01 -9.34 -18.85
C THR A 52 3.81 -10.15 -19.31
N LEU A 53 2.87 -10.45 -18.40
CA LEU A 53 1.71 -11.29 -18.68
C LEU A 53 0.75 -10.57 -19.64
N ARG A 54 0.41 -11.25 -20.74
CA ARG A 54 -0.56 -10.76 -21.75
C ARG A 54 -1.82 -11.61 -21.84
N GLU A 55 -1.86 -12.72 -21.09
CA GLU A 55 -2.95 -13.67 -21.17
C GLU A 55 -4.19 -13.13 -20.47
N ARG A 56 -5.18 -12.70 -21.26
CA ARG A 56 -6.38 -12.02 -20.77
C ARG A 56 -7.17 -12.84 -19.76
N HIS A 57 -7.26 -14.15 -19.95
CA HIS A 57 -7.99 -15.01 -19.03
C HIS A 57 -7.35 -15.04 -17.64
N ILE A 58 -6.01 -15.13 -17.59
CA ILE A 58 -5.26 -15.14 -16.35
C ILE A 58 -5.29 -13.77 -15.67
N LEU A 59 -5.14 -12.69 -16.45
CA LEU A 59 -5.30 -11.33 -15.94
C LEU A 59 -6.65 -11.12 -15.27
N GLN A 60 -7.75 -11.61 -15.86
CA GLN A 60 -9.06 -11.54 -15.26
C GLN A 60 -9.14 -12.32 -13.93
N GLN A 61 -8.56 -13.54 -13.88
CA GLN A 61 -8.51 -14.33 -12.65
C GLN A 61 -7.75 -13.60 -11.55
N ILE A 62 -6.63 -12.95 -11.90
CA ILE A 62 -5.85 -12.13 -10.97
C ILE A 62 -6.68 -10.95 -10.48
N VAL A 63 -7.29 -10.17 -11.37
CA VAL A 63 -8.11 -9.00 -10.99
C VAL A 63 -9.23 -9.41 -10.04
N ASN A 64 -9.97 -10.47 -10.35
CA ASN A 64 -11.03 -10.97 -9.48
C ASN A 64 -10.50 -11.39 -8.11
N LEU A 65 -9.36 -12.11 -8.08
CA LEU A 65 -8.73 -12.53 -6.82
C LEU A 65 -8.32 -11.33 -5.97
N ILE A 66 -7.71 -10.30 -6.59
CA ILE A 66 -7.30 -9.09 -5.88
C ILE A 66 -8.53 -8.29 -5.41
N GLU A 67 -9.58 -8.22 -6.23
CA GLU A 67 -10.85 -7.57 -5.88
C GLU A 67 -11.47 -8.19 -4.62
N GLU A 68 -11.47 -9.52 -4.49
CA GLU A 68 -11.94 -10.22 -3.31
C GLU A 68 -11.18 -9.82 -2.03
N THR A 69 -9.90 -9.44 -2.15
CA THR A 69 -9.10 -8.99 -1.00
C THR A 69 -9.41 -7.55 -0.58
N GLY A 70 -9.91 -6.70 -1.49
CA GLY A 70 -10.06 -5.27 -1.27
C GLY A 70 -8.75 -4.47 -1.14
N HIS A 71 -7.59 -5.12 -1.23
CA HIS A 71 -6.25 -4.50 -1.11
C HIS A 71 -5.73 -4.01 -2.45
N PHE A 72 -6.49 -3.15 -3.11
CA PHE A 72 -6.16 -2.57 -4.40
C PHE A 72 -6.46 -1.08 -4.45
N HIS A 73 -5.91 -0.43 -5.47
CA HIS A 73 -6.18 0.95 -5.81
C HIS A 73 -6.56 1.02 -7.29
N ILE A 74 -7.73 1.58 -7.57
CA ILE A 74 -8.14 1.87 -8.94
C ILE A 74 -7.89 3.34 -9.20
N THR A 75 -7.11 3.62 -10.23
CA THR A 75 -7.00 4.96 -10.79
C THR A 75 -7.83 5.06 -12.07
N ASN A 76 -7.92 6.25 -12.67
CA ASN A 76 -8.65 6.45 -13.92
C ASN A 76 -8.10 5.60 -15.09
N THR A 77 -6.86 5.13 -15.00
CA THR A 77 -6.16 4.46 -16.10
C THR A 77 -5.65 3.07 -15.76
N THR A 78 -5.58 2.72 -14.48
CA THR A 78 -4.91 1.50 -14.02
C THR A 78 -5.63 0.87 -12.85
N PHE A 79 -5.50 -0.45 -12.76
CA PHE A 79 -5.83 -1.25 -11.59
C PHE A 79 -4.51 -1.65 -10.94
N ASP A 80 -4.23 -1.09 -9.77
CA ASP A 80 -2.96 -1.23 -9.07
C ASP A 80 -3.17 -1.99 -7.75
N PHE A 81 -2.19 -2.77 -7.32
CA PHE A 81 -2.21 -3.45 -6.04
C PHE A 81 -0.80 -3.73 -5.56
N ASP A 82 -0.63 -3.73 -4.24
CA ASP A 82 0.67 -3.97 -3.62
C ASP A 82 0.78 -5.43 -3.18
N LEU A 83 1.73 -6.16 -3.75
CA LEU A 83 1.97 -7.57 -3.40
C LEU A 83 2.30 -7.76 -1.90
N CYS A 84 3.02 -6.80 -1.31
CA CYS A 84 3.38 -6.84 0.12
C CYS A 84 2.18 -6.64 1.05
N SER A 85 1.08 -6.08 0.54
CA SER A 85 -0.15 -5.84 1.29
C SER A 85 -1.11 -7.03 1.24
N LEU A 86 -0.83 -8.03 0.40
CA LEU A 86 -1.64 -9.23 0.26
C LEU A 86 -1.22 -10.34 1.25
N ASP A 87 -2.19 -11.17 1.64
CA ASP A 87 -1.89 -12.37 2.41
C ASP A 87 -1.06 -13.38 1.61
N LYS A 88 -0.22 -14.15 2.32
CA LYS A 88 0.64 -15.19 1.72
C LYS A 88 -0.15 -16.21 0.90
N THR A 89 -1.38 -16.53 1.30
CA THR A 89 -2.30 -17.41 0.56
C THR A 89 -2.71 -16.83 -0.78
N THR A 90 -3.00 -15.53 -0.85
CA THR A 90 -3.31 -14.83 -2.11
C THR A 90 -2.10 -14.81 -3.02
N VAL A 91 -0.91 -14.53 -2.48
CA VAL A 91 0.36 -14.57 -3.22
C VAL A 91 0.63 -15.97 -3.80
N ARG A 92 0.37 -17.04 -3.04
CA ARG A 92 0.46 -18.42 -3.55
C ARG A 92 -0.51 -18.71 -4.69
N LYS A 93 -1.75 -18.21 -4.63
CA LYS A 93 -2.71 -18.35 -5.74
C LYS A 93 -2.24 -17.60 -6.98
N LEU A 94 -1.73 -16.38 -6.83
CA LEU A 94 -1.12 -15.61 -7.93
C LEU A 94 0.03 -16.38 -8.59
N GLN A 95 0.92 -16.97 -7.79
CA GLN A 95 1.99 -17.84 -8.28
C GLN A 95 1.42 -18.99 -9.12
N SER A 96 0.40 -19.70 -8.61
CA SER A 96 -0.23 -20.82 -9.32
C SER A 96 -0.83 -20.41 -10.66
N TYR A 97 -1.50 -19.26 -10.74
CA TYR A 97 -2.05 -18.74 -12.00
C TYR A 97 -0.96 -18.43 -13.03
N LEU A 98 0.19 -17.94 -12.59
CA LEU A 98 1.32 -17.65 -13.48
C LEU A 98 2.08 -18.92 -13.89
N GLU A 99 2.18 -19.93 -13.03
CA GLU A 99 2.82 -21.20 -13.37
C GLU A 99 2.06 -21.93 -14.49
N THR A 100 0.72 -21.87 -14.50
CA THR A 100 -0.09 -22.43 -15.60
C THR A 100 0.16 -21.78 -16.96
N SER A 101 0.74 -20.57 -16.99
CA SER A 101 1.04 -19.84 -18.24
C SER A 101 2.43 -20.12 -18.84
N GLY A 102 3.34 -20.73 -18.07
CA GLY A 102 4.76 -20.89 -18.42
C GLY A 102 5.20 -22.30 -18.80
N THR A 103 4.31 -23.29 -18.77
CA THR A 103 4.62 -24.71 -19.01
C THR A 103 3.95 -25.28 -20.27
N SER A 104 3.77 -24.49 -21.33
CA SER A 104 3.34 -24.98 -22.65
C SER A 104 4.27 -24.55 -23.76
#